data_AF-A0A9E6EDY6-F1
#
_entry.id   AF-A0A9E6EDY6-F1
#
_cell.length_a   1.000
_cell.length_b   1.000
_cell.length_c   1.000
_cell.angle_alpha   90.00
_cell.angle_beta   90.00
_cell.angle_gamma   90.00
#
_symmetry.space_group_name_H-M   'P 1'
#
loop_
_entity.id
_entity.type
_entity.pdbx_description
1 polymer ?
#
loop_
_entity_poly.entity_id
_entity_poly.type
_entity_poly.pdbx_seq_one_letter_code
_entity_poly.pdbx_strand_id
1 'polypeptide(L)'
;MNKGREFSREILLIPLGKVLVDVLEEIAVALRKVYQVHVRIGRSEEPDTPAYSDERRQFIAEKLLALVSSRKRDSLVAVLGVVDADMFAGEKTFVYGLHNAERASAVLALTRLREEFYKKPSKRELFLRRAVTEAIFQVGLALNIECRQKKCALEPTSGLWKLDEKPQSFCSGCQAQVEEKIFPAKRQDRLSRGAGTEEEILSQGPDGEKVVMPSSGTARPDPEDETEVLGQMAEPEGPMPAEIDAIHPEATGPEEPLIADGPKPRS
;
A
#
# COMPACT_ATOMS: atom_id res chain seq x y z
N MET A 1 -21.89 15.61 -13.15
CA MET A 1 -20.73 14.68 -13.10
C MET A 1 -20.49 14.14 -14.51
N ASN A 2 -19.26 14.24 -15.01
CA ASN A 2 -18.94 14.01 -16.42
C ASN A 2 -18.32 12.61 -16.59
N LYS A 3 -19.12 11.62 -17.05
CA LYS A 3 -18.77 10.18 -17.16
C LYS A 3 -17.49 9.90 -17.97
N GLY A 4 -17.00 10.85 -18.77
CA GLY A 4 -15.79 10.70 -19.59
C GLY A 4 -14.45 10.90 -18.86
N ARG A 5 -14.42 11.49 -17.66
CA ARG A 5 -13.17 11.67 -16.87
C ARG A 5 -12.81 10.47 -16.01
N GLU A 6 -13.77 9.58 -15.75
CA GLU A 6 -13.73 8.56 -14.68
C GLU A 6 -12.68 7.47 -14.92
N PHE A 7 -12.09 7.38 -16.12
CA PHE A 7 -11.11 6.35 -16.44
C PHE A 7 -9.95 6.79 -17.35
N SER A 8 -9.67 8.08 -17.51
CA SER A 8 -8.52 8.52 -18.31
C SER A 8 -7.15 8.32 -17.62
N ARG A 9 -7.15 7.68 -16.45
CA ARG A 9 -6.04 7.55 -15.52
C ARG A 9 -5.89 6.08 -15.17
N GLU A 10 -4.65 5.61 -15.04
CA GLU A 10 -4.36 4.18 -14.88
C GLU A 10 -3.41 3.93 -13.71
N ILE A 11 -3.72 2.93 -12.88
CA ILE A 11 -2.77 2.29 -11.96
C ILE A 11 -2.30 0.98 -12.60
N LEU A 12 -0.99 0.73 -12.53
CA LEU A 12 -0.39 -0.53 -12.96
C LEU A 12 -0.15 -1.43 -11.75
N LEU A 13 -0.74 -2.62 -11.76
CA LEU A 13 -0.52 -3.67 -10.76
C LEU A 13 0.44 -4.73 -11.33
N ILE A 14 1.60 -4.92 -10.71
CA ILE A 14 2.64 -5.85 -11.21
C ILE A 14 2.78 -7.01 -10.24
N PRO A 15 2.47 -8.25 -10.64
CA PRO A 15 2.87 -9.41 -9.86
C PRO A 15 4.39 -9.57 -9.90
N LEU A 16 4.98 -9.77 -8.72
CA LEU A 16 6.40 -10.03 -8.55
C LEU A 16 6.57 -11.53 -8.30
N GLY A 17 6.98 -12.26 -9.34
CA GLY A 17 7.01 -13.72 -9.37
C GLY A 17 5.60 -14.33 -9.40
N LYS A 18 5.40 -15.39 -8.60
CA LYS A 18 4.13 -16.14 -8.55
C LYS A 18 3.18 -15.51 -7.54
N VAL A 19 2.09 -14.95 -8.05
CA VAL A 19 0.96 -14.46 -7.25
C VAL A 19 -0.32 -15.02 -7.84
N LEU A 20 -1.24 -15.48 -7.00
CA LEU A 20 -2.53 -16.00 -7.46
C LEU A 20 -3.33 -14.91 -8.17
N VAL A 21 -3.89 -15.25 -9.33
CA VAL A 21 -4.59 -14.30 -10.21
C VAL A 21 -5.82 -13.71 -9.53
N ASP A 22 -6.57 -14.52 -8.80
CA ASP A 22 -7.77 -14.09 -8.07
C ASP A 22 -7.46 -13.03 -7.00
N VAL A 23 -6.30 -13.11 -6.33
CA VAL A 23 -5.83 -12.06 -5.39
C VAL A 23 -5.57 -10.75 -6.12
N LEU A 24 -4.92 -10.79 -7.28
CA LEU A 24 -4.63 -9.60 -8.08
C LEU A 24 -5.92 -8.96 -8.62
N GLU A 25 -6.89 -9.78 -9.02
CA GLU A 25 -8.20 -9.31 -9.50
C GLU A 25 -8.99 -8.60 -8.39
N GLU A 26 -9.03 -9.18 -7.18
CA GLU A 26 -9.68 -8.55 -6.02
C GLU A 26 -9.05 -7.21 -5.67
N ILE A 27 -7.71 -7.13 -5.65
CA ILE A 27 -6.98 -5.88 -5.45
C ILE A 27 -7.32 -4.88 -6.57
N ALA A 28 -7.31 -5.31 -7.84
CA ALA A 28 -7.56 -4.43 -8.96
C ALA A 28 -8.99 -3.87 -8.97
N VAL A 29 -10.00 -4.69 -8.65
CA VAL A 29 -11.40 -4.27 -8.52
C VAL A 29 -11.57 -3.23 -7.42
N ALA A 30 -10.97 -3.46 -6.25
CA ALA A 30 -11.05 -2.54 -5.13
C ALA A 30 -10.33 -1.20 -5.43
N LEU A 31 -9.10 -1.25 -5.95
CA LEU A 31 -8.36 -0.05 -6.34
C LEU A 31 -9.11 0.77 -7.40
N ARG A 32 -9.70 0.10 -8.40
CA ARG A 32 -10.53 0.76 -9.44
C ARG A 32 -11.68 1.54 -8.82
N LYS A 33 -12.40 0.92 -7.88
CA LYS A 33 -13.57 1.51 -7.21
C LYS A 33 -13.19 2.66 -6.28
N VAL A 34 -12.12 2.50 -5.51
CA VAL A 34 -11.74 3.43 -4.45
C VAL A 34 -11.02 4.66 -5.01
N TYR A 35 -10.12 4.47 -5.99
CA TYR A 35 -9.41 5.57 -6.64
C TYR A 35 -10.12 6.13 -7.87
N GLN A 36 -11.18 5.47 -8.37
CA GLN A 36 -11.94 5.87 -9.54
C GLN A 36 -11.05 6.03 -10.79
N VAL A 37 -10.22 5.02 -11.04
CA VAL A 37 -9.24 4.95 -12.15
C VAL A 37 -9.29 3.59 -12.84
N HIS A 38 -8.74 3.48 -14.05
CA HIS A 38 -8.44 2.16 -14.60
C HIS A 38 -7.33 1.49 -13.79
N VAL A 39 -7.43 0.17 -13.64
CA VAL A 39 -6.37 -0.65 -13.05
C VAL A 39 -6.06 -1.74 -14.05
N ARG A 40 -4.79 -1.85 -14.44
CA ARG A 40 -4.31 -2.89 -15.34
C ARG A 40 -3.34 -3.79 -14.61
N ILE A 41 -3.60 -5.09 -14.68
CA ILE A 41 -2.65 -6.12 -14.23
C ILE A 41 -1.60 -6.28 -15.34
N GLY A 42 -0.34 -6.02 -14.99
CA GLY A 42 0.81 -6.15 -15.86
C GLY A 42 1.26 -7.59 -16.03
N ARG A 43 2.34 -7.77 -16.81
CA ARG A 43 3.04 -9.05 -16.85
C ARG A 43 3.75 -9.27 -15.52
N SER A 44 3.89 -10.54 -15.12
CA SER A 44 4.73 -10.88 -13.97
C SER A 44 6.18 -10.53 -14.26
N GLU A 45 6.85 -9.98 -13.25
CA GLU A 45 8.26 -9.69 -13.26
C GLU A 45 8.93 -10.50 -12.15
N GLU A 46 9.98 -11.24 -12.47
CA GLU A 46 10.72 -12.00 -11.47
C GLU A 46 11.68 -11.07 -10.74
N PRO A 47 11.65 -11.00 -9.39
CA PRO A 47 12.69 -10.31 -8.65
C PRO A 47 14.07 -10.94 -8.88
N ASP A 48 15.09 -10.11 -9.06
CA ASP A 48 16.46 -10.60 -9.21
C ASP A 48 16.97 -11.27 -7.92
N THR A 49 17.91 -12.21 -8.04
CA THR A 49 18.49 -12.92 -6.89
C THR A 49 19.07 -12.01 -5.79
N PRO A 50 19.70 -10.84 -6.08
CA PRO A 50 20.18 -9.95 -5.04
C PRO A 50 19.06 -9.31 -4.21
N ALA A 51 17.79 -9.37 -4.67
CA ALA A 51 16.65 -8.91 -3.91
C ALA A 51 16.30 -9.83 -2.74
N TYR A 52 16.85 -11.04 -2.68
CA TYR A 52 16.56 -12.01 -1.63
C TYR A 52 17.74 -12.11 -0.64
N SER A 53 17.42 -12.16 0.65
CA SER A 53 18.37 -12.47 1.72
C SER A 53 18.20 -13.92 2.14
N ASP A 54 19.21 -14.75 1.90
CA ASP A 54 19.19 -16.17 2.33
C ASP A 54 19.18 -16.31 3.85
N GLU A 55 19.92 -15.43 4.56
CA GLU A 55 19.97 -15.38 6.02
C GLU A 55 18.58 -15.15 6.64
N ARG A 56 17.84 -14.17 6.11
CA ARG A 56 16.50 -13.83 6.61
C ARG A 56 15.39 -14.64 5.96
N ARG A 57 15.68 -15.30 4.83
CA ARG A 57 14.71 -15.95 3.96
C ARG A 57 13.59 -15.01 3.50
N GLN A 58 13.92 -13.74 3.28
CA GLN A 58 13.01 -12.64 2.97
C GLN A 58 13.54 -11.80 1.81
N PHE A 59 12.64 -11.12 1.10
CA PHE A 59 13.02 -10.09 0.13
C PHE A 59 13.38 -8.77 0.81
N ILE A 60 14.35 -8.06 0.24
CA ILE A 60 14.70 -6.68 0.57
C ILE A 60 13.70 -5.76 -0.14
N ALA A 61 12.79 -5.14 0.61
CA ALA A 61 11.68 -4.37 0.08
C ALA A 61 12.15 -3.19 -0.79
N GLU A 62 13.28 -2.56 -0.45
CA GLU A 62 13.88 -1.46 -1.22
C GLU A 62 14.27 -1.91 -2.63
N LYS A 63 14.76 -3.14 -2.79
CA LYS A 63 15.14 -3.69 -4.10
C LYS A 63 13.91 -4.01 -4.95
N LEU A 64 12.86 -4.58 -4.35
CA LEU A 64 11.58 -4.78 -5.02
C LEU A 64 10.95 -3.44 -5.42
N LEU A 65 11.00 -2.45 -4.54
CA LEU A 65 10.46 -1.12 -4.80
C LEU A 65 11.23 -0.42 -5.91
N ALA A 66 12.56 -0.54 -5.99
CA ALA A 66 13.37 0.01 -7.07
C ALA A 66 12.96 -0.57 -8.44
N LEU A 67 12.76 -1.90 -8.52
CA LEU A 67 12.25 -2.58 -9.71
C LEU A 67 10.89 -2.00 -10.13
N VAL A 68 9.94 -1.90 -9.21
CA VAL A 68 8.59 -1.38 -9.48
C VAL A 68 8.61 0.11 -9.85
N SER A 69 9.42 0.92 -9.16
CA SER A 69 9.61 2.35 -9.43
C SER A 69 10.08 2.59 -10.87
N SER A 70 10.94 1.72 -11.41
CA SER A 70 11.45 1.84 -12.78
C SER A 70 10.36 1.69 -13.85
N ARG A 71 9.19 1.13 -13.49
CA ARG A 71 8.03 0.96 -14.39
C ARG A 71 7.10 2.15 -14.37
N LYS A 72 7.29 3.10 -13.44
CA LYS A 72 6.49 4.33 -13.42
C LYS A 72 6.73 5.13 -14.69
N ARG A 73 5.62 5.57 -15.31
CA ARG A 73 5.57 6.50 -16.44
C ARG A 73 4.57 7.62 -16.14
N ASP A 74 4.66 8.75 -16.83
CA ASP A 74 3.77 9.90 -16.64
C ASP A 74 2.29 9.60 -16.95
N SER A 75 2.04 8.61 -17.82
CA SER A 75 0.70 8.12 -18.13
C SER A 75 0.03 7.37 -16.97
N LEU A 76 0.83 6.84 -16.03
CA LEU A 76 0.34 6.10 -14.87
C LEU A 76 0.14 7.05 -13.69
N VAL A 77 -0.91 6.81 -12.92
CA VAL A 77 -1.13 7.45 -11.61
C VAL A 77 -0.16 6.89 -10.59
N ALA A 78 -0.13 5.57 -10.46
CA ALA A 78 0.76 4.86 -9.56
C ALA A 78 1.12 3.47 -10.11
N VAL A 79 2.16 2.86 -9.54
CA VAL A 79 2.51 1.45 -9.77
C VAL A 79 2.55 0.71 -8.43
N LEU A 80 1.85 -0.41 -8.33
CA LEU A 80 1.89 -1.30 -7.17
C LEU A 80 2.50 -2.64 -7.58
N GLY A 81 3.61 -3.02 -6.97
CA GLY A 81 4.14 -4.38 -7.01
C GLY A 81 3.51 -5.24 -5.93
N VAL A 82 3.14 -6.48 -6.24
CA VAL A 82 2.59 -7.44 -5.26
C VAL A 82 3.43 -8.69 -5.28
N VAL A 83 3.90 -9.14 -4.12
CA VAL A 83 4.70 -10.35 -3.97
C VAL A 83 4.05 -11.30 -2.95
N ASP A 84 3.96 -12.60 -3.29
CA ASP A 84 3.53 -13.64 -2.35
C ASP A 84 4.74 -14.27 -1.65
N ALA A 85 5.53 -13.41 -1.02
CA ALA A 85 6.71 -13.75 -0.23
C ALA A 85 6.82 -12.76 0.94
N ASP A 86 7.69 -13.07 1.91
CA ASP A 86 7.93 -12.19 3.05
C ASP A 86 9.02 -11.15 2.70
N MET A 87 8.94 -9.95 3.28
CA MET A 87 9.89 -8.88 3.00
C MET A 87 10.23 -8.03 4.22
N PHE A 88 11.42 -7.46 4.23
CA PHE A 88 11.90 -6.54 5.26
C PHE A 88 12.48 -5.27 4.64
N ALA A 89 12.60 -4.22 5.45
CA ALA A 89 13.15 -2.93 5.05
C ALA A 89 14.02 -2.38 6.19
N GLY A 90 15.22 -1.90 5.87
CA GLY A 90 16.22 -1.46 6.85
C GLY A 90 16.42 -2.48 7.99
N GLU A 91 16.31 -2.01 9.22
CA GLU A 91 16.49 -2.83 10.43
C GLU A 91 15.22 -3.56 10.90
N LYS A 92 14.10 -3.41 10.19
CA LYS A 92 12.82 -4.02 10.58
C LYS A 92 12.85 -5.54 10.41
N THR A 93 12.10 -6.25 11.25
CA THR A 93 11.91 -7.70 11.13
C THR A 93 11.11 -8.06 9.87
N PHE A 94 10.13 -7.23 9.52
CA PHE A 94 9.39 -7.30 8.25
C PHE A 94 8.63 -6.00 7.99
N VAL A 95 8.06 -5.89 6.80
CA VAL A 95 7.05 -4.89 6.44
C VAL A 95 5.96 -5.51 5.56
N TYR A 96 4.72 -5.01 5.66
CA TYR A 96 3.66 -5.36 4.69
C TYR A 96 3.82 -4.60 3.38
N GLY A 97 4.41 -3.41 3.42
CA GLY A 97 4.59 -2.57 2.24
C GLY A 97 5.71 -1.56 2.39
N LEU A 98 6.21 -1.10 1.25
CA LEU A 98 7.16 0.01 1.14
C LEU A 98 6.75 0.87 -0.05
N HIS A 99 6.90 2.19 0.05
CA HIS A 99 6.50 3.12 -1.00
C HIS A 99 7.57 4.16 -1.29
N ASN A 100 7.50 4.72 -2.49
CA ASN A 100 8.24 5.89 -2.93
C ASN A 100 7.22 6.89 -3.49
N ALA A 101 7.01 7.98 -2.74
CA ALA A 101 6.05 9.02 -3.08
C ALA A 101 6.48 9.84 -4.32
N GLU A 102 7.78 10.07 -4.49
CA GLU A 102 8.31 10.82 -5.65
C GLU A 102 8.09 10.06 -6.97
N ARG A 103 8.17 8.73 -6.91
CA ARG A 103 7.93 7.83 -8.05
C ARG A 103 6.50 7.31 -8.12
N ALA A 104 5.61 7.74 -7.22
CA ALA A 104 4.27 7.20 -7.03
C ALA A 104 4.20 5.69 -7.23
N SER A 105 5.03 4.98 -6.46
CA SER A 105 5.14 3.52 -6.55
C SER A 105 5.19 2.90 -5.17
N ALA A 106 4.71 1.67 -5.06
CA ALA A 106 4.76 0.90 -3.83
C ALA A 106 4.90 -0.60 -4.09
N VAL A 107 5.27 -1.34 -3.06
CA VAL A 107 5.27 -2.80 -3.01
C VAL A 107 4.44 -3.30 -1.83
N LEU A 108 3.82 -4.47 -2.00
CA LEU A 108 2.99 -5.14 -1.01
C LEU A 108 3.39 -6.63 -0.92
N ALA A 109 3.69 -7.10 0.29
CA ALA A 109 3.93 -8.50 0.60
C ALA A 109 2.67 -9.15 1.20
N LEU A 110 2.29 -10.31 0.66
CA LEU A 110 1.07 -11.02 1.04
C LEU A 110 1.27 -12.03 2.17
N THR A 111 2.49 -12.54 2.36
CA THR A 111 2.75 -13.73 3.18
C THR A 111 2.24 -13.59 4.61
N ARG A 112 2.52 -12.46 5.27
CA ARG A 112 2.11 -12.21 6.65
C ARG A 112 0.67 -11.73 6.80
N LEU A 113 -0.09 -11.58 5.71
CA LEU A 113 -1.53 -11.28 5.79
C LEU A 113 -2.37 -12.55 6.00
N ARG A 114 -1.77 -13.73 5.81
CA ARG A 114 -2.38 -15.06 5.92
C ARG A 114 -2.36 -15.54 7.37
N GLU A 115 -3.48 -16.08 7.84
CA GLU A 115 -3.57 -16.71 9.17
C GLU A 115 -2.63 -17.93 9.27
N GLU A 116 -2.40 -18.60 8.15
CA GLU A 116 -1.55 -19.78 7.99
C GLU A 116 -0.08 -19.50 8.35
N PHE A 117 0.40 -18.27 8.13
CA PHE A 117 1.74 -17.85 8.55
C PHE A 117 1.91 -17.99 10.08
N TYR A 118 0.83 -17.72 10.81
CA TYR A 118 0.75 -17.80 12.27
C TYR A 118 0.21 -19.14 12.77
N LYS A 119 0.28 -20.19 11.95
CA LYS A 119 -0.18 -21.56 12.28
C LYS A 119 -1.67 -21.64 12.64
N LYS A 120 -2.48 -20.71 12.17
CA LYS A 120 -3.93 -20.70 12.34
C LYS A 120 -4.64 -21.26 11.09
N PRO A 121 -5.89 -21.74 11.22
CA PRO A 121 -6.66 -22.21 10.07
C PRO A 121 -6.82 -21.12 9.00
N SER A 122 -6.73 -21.53 7.73
CA SER A 122 -6.88 -20.61 6.60
C SER A 122 -8.25 -19.92 6.61
N LYS A 123 -8.24 -18.60 6.40
CA LYS A 123 -9.43 -17.77 6.24
C LYS A 123 -9.29 -16.93 4.98
N ARG A 124 -9.64 -17.51 3.83
CA ARG A 124 -9.45 -16.92 2.49
C ARG A 124 -10.03 -15.51 2.38
N GLU A 125 -11.26 -15.31 2.85
CA GLU A 125 -11.95 -14.02 2.80
C GLU A 125 -11.24 -12.95 3.64
N LEU A 126 -10.76 -13.33 4.82
CA LEU A 126 -10.00 -12.43 5.70
C LEU A 126 -8.66 -12.03 5.07
N PHE A 127 -7.96 -12.98 4.47
CA PHE A 127 -6.73 -12.71 3.72
C PHE A 127 -6.98 -11.75 2.55
N LEU A 128 -8.02 -11.97 1.73
CA LEU A 128 -8.38 -11.05 0.64
C LEU A 128 -8.68 -9.65 1.14
N ARG A 129 -9.49 -9.56 2.21
CA ARG A 129 -9.82 -8.29 2.84
C ARG A 129 -8.56 -7.54 3.26
N ARG A 130 -7.62 -8.21 3.94
CA ARG A 130 -6.34 -7.62 4.37
C ARG A 130 -5.49 -7.17 3.19
N ALA A 131 -5.35 -8.01 2.15
CA ALA A 131 -4.58 -7.70 0.94
C ALA A 131 -5.13 -6.46 0.22
N VAL A 132 -6.45 -6.37 0.07
CA VAL A 132 -7.12 -5.19 -0.50
C VAL A 132 -6.90 -3.94 0.37
N THR A 133 -7.08 -4.05 1.68
CA THR A 133 -6.93 -2.91 2.60
C THR A 133 -5.51 -2.37 2.58
N GLU A 134 -4.50 -3.23 2.60
CA GLU A 134 -3.10 -2.81 2.49
C GLU A 134 -2.76 -2.28 1.09
N ALA A 135 -3.28 -2.88 0.02
CA ALA A 135 -3.06 -2.35 -1.33
C ALA A 135 -3.58 -0.92 -1.48
N ILE A 136 -4.78 -0.63 -0.96
CA ILE A 136 -5.34 0.72 -0.92
C ILE A 136 -4.42 1.63 -0.10
N PHE A 137 -3.99 1.20 1.08
CA PHE A 137 -3.09 1.99 1.93
C PHE A 137 -1.78 2.35 1.22
N GLN A 138 -1.10 1.36 0.63
CA GLN A 138 0.19 1.54 -0.04
C GLN A 138 0.10 2.45 -1.27
N VAL A 139 -0.97 2.35 -2.07
CA VAL A 139 -1.20 3.28 -3.19
C VAL A 139 -1.43 4.70 -2.69
N GLY A 140 -2.14 4.88 -1.58
CA GLY A 140 -2.37 6.21 -1.00
C GLY A 140 -1.08 6.87 -0.54
N LEU A 141 -0.20 6.11 0.12
CA LEU A 141 1.12 6.56 0.51
C LEU A 141 1.99 6.91 -0.72
N ALA A 142 1.97 6.07 -1.76
CA ALA A 142 2.64 6.36 -3.02
C ALA A 142 2.16 7.68 -3.66
N LEU A 143 0.90 8.07 -3.48
CA LEU A 143 0.36 9.34 -3.97
C LEU A 143 0.62 10.53 -3.04
N ASN A 144 1.42 10.34 -1.98
CA ASN A 144 1.72 11.31 -0.95
C ASN A 144 0.45 11.89 -0.30
N ILE A 145 -0.46 11.01 0.11
CA ILE A 145 -1.72 11.38 0.75
C ILE A 145 -1.62 11.13 2.25
N GLU A 146 -1.83 12.18 3.04
CA GLU A 146 -1.80 12.11 4.50
C GLU A 146 -3.21 11.98 5.08
N CYS A 147 -3.41 11.01 5.97
CA CYS A 147 -4.65 10.87 6.73
C CYS A 147 -4.46 11.29 8.19
N ARG A 148 -5.38 12.11 8.69
CA ARG A 148 -5.45 12.52 10.10
C ARG A 148 -6.72 12.04 10.81
N GLN A 149 -7.54 11.25 10.12
CA GLN A 149 -8.85 10.81 10.59
C GLN A 149 -8.85 9.32 10.89
N LYS A 150 -9.55 8.93 11.95
CA LYS A 150 -9.84 7.52 12.25
C LYS A 150 -10.84 6.95 11.26
N LYS A 151 -10.86 5.62 11.11
CA LYS A 151 -11.80 4.91 10.22
C LYS A 151 -11.62 5.34 8.76
N CYS A 152 -10.38 5.41 8.31
CA CYS A 152 -10.03 5.66 6.91
C CYS A 152 -9.12 4.53 6.41
N ALA A 153 -9.26 4.15 5.14
CA ALA A 153 -8.32 3.23 4.49
C ALA A 153 -6.88 3.75 4.47
N LEU A 154 -6.69 5.07 4.61
CA LEU A 154 -5.38 5.71 4.71
C LEU A 154 -4.92 5.98 6.15
N GLU A 155 -5.65 5.50 7.16
CA GLU A 155 -5.19 5.56 8.55
C GLU A 155 -4.00 4.61 8.76
N PRO A 156 -2.85 5.07 9.28
CA PRO A 156 -1.76 4.18 9.64
C PRO A 156 -2.19 3.20 10.75
N THR A 157 -2.01 1.91 10.50
CA THR A 157 -2.37 0.83 11.44
C THR A 157 -1.22 -0.15 11.58
N SER A 158 -0.98 -0.62 12.82
CA SER A 158 -0.04 -1.69 13.11
C SER A 158 -0.78 -2.87 13.75
N GLY A 159 -0.44 -4.08 13.32
CA GLY A 159 -1.06 -5.33 13.74
C GLY A 159 -2.29 -5.73 12.92
N LEU A 160 -2.45 -7.04 12.71
CA LEU A 160 -3.54 -7.61 11.91
C LEU A 160 -4.92 -7.31 12.50
N TRP A 161 -5.05 -7.28 13.83
CA TRP A 161 -6.34 -7.01 14.46
C TRP A 161 -6.89 -5.61 14.11
N LYS A 162 -6.02 -4.58 14.08
CA LYS A 162 -6.43 -3.23 13.66
C LYS A 162 -6.70 -3.19 12.16
N LEU A 163 -5.92 -3.93 11.38
CA LEU A 163 -6.13 -4.05 9.94
C LEU A 163 -7.50 -4.68 9.63
N ASP A 164 -7.94 -5.64 10.44
CA ASP A 164 -9.24 -6.32 10.32
C ASP A 164 -10.43 -5.39 10.60
N GLU A 165 -10.23 -4.34 11.38
CA GLU A 165 -11.24 -3.32 11.65
C GLU A 165 -11.19 -2.13 10.69
N LYS A 166 -10.03 -1.91 10.05
CA LYS A 166 -9.78 -0.78 9.16
C LYS A 166 -10.70 -0.81 7.94
N PRO A 167 -11.46 0.27 7.64
CA PRO A 167 -12.34 0.30 6.49
C PRO A 167 -11.54 0.42 5.18
N GLN A 168 -12.17 0.04 4.06
CA GLN A 168 -11.60 0.15 2.72
C GLN A 168 -12.03 1.44 1.99
N SER A 169 -12.73 2.34 2.67
CA SER A 169 -13.18 3.64 2.15
C SER A 169 -12.34 4.79 2.69
N PHE A 170 -12.27 5.89 1.93
CA PHE A 170 -11.63 7.13 2.37
C PHE A 170 -12.56 7.99 3.23
N CYS A 171 -11.96 8.73 4.17
CA CYS A 171 -12.62 9.89 4.75
C CYS A 171 -12.70 11.02 3.72
N SER A 172 -13.55 12.03 3.97
CA SER A 172 -13.72 13.17 3.06
C SER A 172 -12.41 13.91 2.76
N GLY A 173 -11.51 14.04 3.75
CA GLY A 173 -10.21 14.69 3.56
C GLY A 173 -9.27 13.92 2.64
N CYS A 174 -9.21 12.60 2.76
CA CYS A 174 -8.42 11.76 1.86
C CYS A 174 -9.04 11.69 0.47
N GLN A 175 -10.38 11.65 0.38
CA GLN A 175 -11.09 11.71 -0.90
C GLN A 175 -10.75 12.99 -1.68
N ALA A 176 -10.75 14.15 -1.01
CA ALA A 176 -10.37 15.42 -1.63
C ALA A 176 -8.92 15.43 -2.14
N GLN A 177 -7.98 14.88 -1.36
CA GLN A 177 -6.58 14.74 -1.77
C GLN A 177 -6.42 13.80 -2.97
N VAL A 178 -7.14 12.66 -2.99
CA VAL A 178 -7.15 11.74 -4.14
C VAL A 178 -7.62 12.46 -5.40
N GLU A 179 -8.72 13.20 -5.32
CA GLU A 179 -9.26 13.96 -6.45
C GLU A 179 -8.27 15.00 -6.97
N GLU A 180 -7.61 15.75 -6.07
CA GLU A 180 -6.59 16.74 -6.43
C GLU A 180 -5.39 16.11 -7.12
N LYS A 181 -4.85 15.01 -6.58
CA LYS A 181 -3.64 14.35 -7.07
C LYS A 181 -3.87 13.62 -8.40
N ILE A 182 -5.01 12.95 -8.55
CA ILE A 182 -5.29 12.12 -9.74
C ILE A 182 -5.93 12.95 -10.86
N PHE A 183 -6.80 13.91 -10.51
CA PHE A 183 -7.60 14.69 -11.46
C PHE A 183 -7.39 16.20 -11.28
N PRO A 184 -6.16 16.72 -11.41
CA PRO A 184 -5.91 18.15 -11.26
C PRO A 184 -6.76 18.96 -12.24
N ALA A 185 -7.45 19.98 -11.73
CA ALA A 185 -8.27 20.86 -12.54
C ALA A 185 -7.41 21.54 -13.62
N LYS A 186 -7.93 21.63 -14.85
CA LYS A 186 -7.26 22.39 -15.91
C LYS A 186 -7.20 23.86 -15.48
N ARG A 187 -6.04 24.50 -15.65
CA ARG A 187 -5.75 25.89 -15.23
C ARG A 187 -6.80 26.92 -15.68
N GLN A 188 -7.51 26.67 -16.78
CA GLN A 188 -8.54 27.56 -17.34
C GLN A 188 -9.86 27.61 -16.51
N ASP A 189 -10.18 26.59 -15.71
CA ASP A 189 -11.43 26.56 -14.91
C ASP A 189 -11.33 27.35 -13.59
N ARG A 190 -10.12 27.72 -13.14
CA ARG A 190 -9.93 28.52 -11.91
C ARG A 190 -10.19 30.00 -12.14
N LEU A 191 -9.88 30.52 -13.34
CA LEU A 191 -10.10 31.92 -13.70
C LEU A 191 -11.58 32.24 -13.92
N SER A 192 -12.41 31.27 -14.30
CA SER A 192 -13.85 31.46 -14.53
C SER A 192 -14.70 31.40 -13.26
N ARG A 193 -14.12 31.04 -12.11
CA ARG A 193 -14.81 31.03 -10.79
C ARG A 193 -14.44 32.21 -9.87
N GLY A 194 -13.59 33.12 -10.33
CA GLY A 194 -13.08 34.26 -9.55
C GLY A 194 -13.50 35.64 -10.04
N ALA A 195 -14.36 35.77 -11.06
CA ALA A 195 -14.87 37.06 -11.51
C ALA A 195 -16.21 37.36 -10.83
N GLY A 196 -16.17 37.57 -9.51
CA GLY A 196 -17.19 38.38 -8.84
C GLY A 196 -16.87 39.85 -9.15
N THR A 197 -17.85 40.57 -9.67
CA THR A 197 -17.75 41.98 -10.04
C THR A 197 -17.29 42.83 -8.86
N GLU A 198 -16.06 43.34 -8.89
CA GLU A 198 -15.65 44.46 -8.05
C GLU A 198 -16.29 45.72 -8.65
N GLU A 199 -17.37 46.13 -8.02
CA GLU A 199 -17.96 47.46 -8.15
C GLU A 199 -16.89 48.50 -7.81
N GLU A 200 -16.67 49.46 -8.71
CA GLU A 200 -15.78 50.60 -8.53
C GLU A 200 -16.10 51.34 -7.23
N ILE A 201 -15.21 51.26 -6.24
CA ILE A 201 -15.16 52.23 -5.14
C ILE A 201 -13.94 53.11 -5.36
N LEU A 202 -14.22 54.23 -6.01
CA LEU A 202 -13.38 55.41 -6.10
C LEU A 202 -13.20 56.00 -4.67
N SER A 203 -12.00 55.95 -4.12
CA SER A 203 -11.62 56.85 -3.03
C SER A 203 -10.14 57.23 -3.12
N GLN A 204 -9.91 58.48 -3.49
CA GLN A 204 -8.62 59.16 -3.42
C GLN A 204 -8.23 59.39 -1.96
N GLY A 205 -6.95 59.21 -1.65
CA GLY A 205 -6.30 59.67 -0.43
C GLY A 205 -4.85 60.08 -0.76
N PRO A 206 -4.34 61.20 -0.21
CA PRO A 206 -3.07 61.80 -0.61
C PRO A 206 -1.89 61.11 0.08
N ASP A 207 -0.69 61.52 -0.32
CA ASP A 207 0.61 61.19 0.28
C ASP A 207 1.31 59.99 -0.37
N GLY A 208 1.97 60.32 -1.48
CA GLY A 208 2.96 59.47 -2.11
C GLY A 208 4.18 59.33 -1.21
N GLU A 209 4.31 58.17 -0.57
CA GLU A 209 5.56 57.74 0.05
C GLU A 209 6.01 56.42 -0.59
N LYS A 210 7.13 56.49 -1.33
CA LYS A 210 7.79 55.32 -1.91
C LYS A 210 8.53 54.58 -0.80
N VAL A 211 8.06 53.38 -0.45
CA VAL A 211 8.84 52.44 0.35
C VAL A 211 9.51 51.43 -0.58
N VAL A 212 10.83 51.55 -0.69
CA VAL A 212 11.72 50.54 -1.29
C VAL A 212 12.16 49.59 -0.18
N MET A 213 11.97 48.29 -0.37
CA MET A 213 12.53 47.25 0.50
C MET A 213 13.15 46.11 -0.34
N PRO A 214 14.22 45.46 0.17
CA PRO A 214 15.32 44.96 -0.66
C PRO A 214 15.12 43.53 -1.17
N SER A 215 15.82 43.24 -2.26
CA SER A 215 16.04 41.89 -2.79
C SER A 215 16.98 41.10 -1.88
N SER A 216 16.46 40.13 -1.14
CA SER A 216 17.27 39.04 -0.58
C SER A 216 17.21 37.85 -1.52
N GLY A 217 18.26 37.70 -2.33
CA GLY A 217 18.58 36.43 -2.95
C GLY A 217 19.00 35.44 -1.86
N THR A 218 18.46 34.23 -1.92
CA THR A 218 19.03 33.08 -1.23
C THR A 218 19.47 32.07 -2.28
N ALA A 219 20.75 31.73 -2.19
CA ALA A 219 21.39 30.69 -2.97
C ALA A 219 20.66 29.35 -2.79
N ARG A 220 20.61 28.58 -3.87
CA ARG A 220 20.23 27.16 -3.82
C ARG A 220 21.34 26.38 -3.09
N PRO A 221 21.02 25.55 -2.10
CA PRO A 221 21.91 24.47 -1.71
C PRO A 221 21.88 23.36 -2.77
N ASP A 222 23.02 22.70 -2.96
CA ASP A 222 23.22 21.53 -3.82
C ASP A 222 22.31 20.34 -3.44
N PRO A 223 21.93 19.48 -4.40
CA PRO A 223 21.06 18.34 -4.16
C PRO A 223 21.88 17.12 -3.73
N GLU A 224 22.23 17.06 -2.44
CA GLU A 224 22.51 15.79 -1.77
C GLU A 224 21.55 15.71 -0.58
N ASP A 225 20.28 15.37 -0.87
CA ASP A 225 19.26 15.22 0.17
C ASP A 225 18.51 13.90 -0.05
N GLU A 226 18.99 12.91 0.71
CA GLU A 226 18.19 12.03 1.55
C GLU A 226 16.83 11.62 0.98
N THR A 227 16.82 10.47 0.30
CA THR A 227 15.60 9.68 0.16
C THR A 227 15.18 9.20 1.55
N GLU A 228 14.37 9.99 2.25
CA GLU A 228 13.70 9.59 3.49
C GLU A 228 12.61 8.55 3.14
N VAL A 229 13.07 7.32 2.87
CA VAL A 229 12.22 6.14 2.69
C VAL A 229 11.71 5.76 4.08
N LEU A 230 10.66 6.43 4.55
CA LEU A 230 9.95 6.06 5.77
C LEU A 230 9.16 4.76 5.51
N GLY A 231 9.85 3.63 5.63
CA GLY A 231 9.19 2.35 5.86
C GLY A 231 8.35 2.47 7.13
N GLN A 232 7.05 2.28 7.04
CA GLN A 232 6.17 2.28 8.22
C GLN A 232 6.10 0.89 8.87
N MET A 233 5.46 0.85 10.04
CA MET A 233 5.93 0.22 11.28
C MET A 233 5.79 -1.32 11.36
N ALA A 234 6.77 -1.94 12.03
CA ALA A 234 6.80 -3.36 12.42
C ALA A 234 6.16 -3.60 13.81
N GLU A 235 5.78 -4.86 14.10
CA GLU A 235 5.55 -5.61 15.39
C GLU A 235 5.12 -4.86 16.69
N PRO A 236 4.25 -5.44 17.57
CA PRO A 236 4.35 -6.80 18.13
C PRO A 236 3.04 -7.63 17.96
N GLU A 237 2.98 -8.96 17.99
CA GLU A 237 3.89 -10.02 18.45
C GLU A 237 3.84 -11.24 17.52
N GLY A 238 4.96 -11.95 17.45
CA GLY A 238 5.03 -13.40 17.32
C GLY A 238 6.43 -13.85 16.90
N PRO A 239 7.02 -14.88 17.53
CA PRO A 239 8.34 -15.35 17.13
C PRO A 239 8.33 -15.68 15.63
N MET A 240 9.48 -15.49 14.98
CA MET A 240 9.68 -16.07 13.65
C MET A 240 9.32 -17.56 13.73
N PRO A 241 8.65 -18.16 12.72
CA PRO A 241 8.29 -19.58 12.75
C PRO A 241 9.46 -20.54 13.02
N ALA A 242 10.71 -20.08 12.94
CA ALA A 242 11.92 -20.82 13.30
C ALA A 242 12.14 -21.00 14.82
N GLU A 243 11.48 -20.25 15.71
CA GLU A 243 11.60 -20.42 17.17
C GLU A 243 10.51 -21.33 17.77
N ILE A 244 9.60 -21.88 16.94
CA ILE A 244 8.53 -22.79 17.39
C ILE A 244 8.96 -24.26 17.37
N ASP A 245 10.08 -24.59 16.70
CA ASP A 245 10.61 -25.97 16.61
C ASP A 245 11.31 -26.46 17.90
N ALA A 246 11.15 -25.77 19.03
CA ALA A 246 11.69 -26.15 20.34
C ALA A 246 10.65 -26.71 21.34
N ILE A 247 9.42 -27.01 20.92
CA ILE A 247 8.47 -27.76 21.75
C ILE A 247 8.39 -29.20 21.23
N HIS A 248 9.17 -30.07 21.89
CA HIS A 248 9.14 -31.52 21.72
C HIS A 248 7.71 -32.09 21.72
N PRO A 249 7.38 -33.05 20.85
CA PRO A 249 6.19 -33.88 21.05
C PRO A 249 6.55 -35.00 22.03
N GLU A 250 6.41 -34.76 23.34
CA GLU A 250 6.18 -35.86 24.27
C GLU A 250 4.68 -36.13 24.35
N ALA A 251 4.21 -37.01 23.48
CA ALA A 251 2.96 -37.73 23.67
C ALA A 251 3.12 -39.17 23.17
N THR A 252 3.97 -39.93 23.86
CA THR A 252 3.83 -41.38 23.92
C THR A 252 2.81 -41.72 25.00
N GLY A 253 1.65 -42.23 24.59
CA GLY A 253 0.61 -42.81 25.46
C GLY A 253 -0.19 -43.84 24.67
N PRO A 254 -0.58 -44.97 25.28
CA PRO A 254 -0.49 -46.29 24.64
C PRO A 254 -1.66 -46.66 23.74
N GLU A 255 -1.36 -47.58 22.82
CA GLU A 255 -2.30 -48.30 21.96
C GLU A 255 -3.41 -48.99 22.77
N GLU A 256 -4.67 -48.79 22.40
CA GLU A 256 -5.77 -49.67 22.77
C GLU A 256 -6.02 -50.70 21.64
N PRO A 257 -6.27 -51.98 21.98
CA PRO A 257 -6.28 -53.06 21.01
C PRO A 257 -7.59 -53.13 20.21
N LEU A 258 -7.41 -53.53 18.95
CA LEU A 258 -8.45 -53.86 17.97
C LEU A 258 -9.45 -54.88 18.53
N ILE A 259 -10.73 -54.50 18.52
CA ILE A 259 -11.88 -55.38 18.78
C ILE A 259 -11.96 -56.40 17.62
N ALA A 260 -11.93 -57.68 17.99
CA ALA A 260 -12.04 -58.80 17.07
C ALA A 260 -13.46 -58.95 16.52
N ASP A 261 -13.60 -58.83 15.19
CA ASP A 261 -14.74 -59.37 14.45
C ASP A 261 -14.70 -60.90 14.46
N GLY A 262 -15.78 -61.51 14.93
CA GLY A 262 -16.03 -62.95 14.79
C GLY A 262 -17.11 -63.22 13.74
N PRO A 263 -16.95 -64.30 12.96
CA PRO A 263 -18.09 -65.16 12.68
C PRO A 263 -17.80 -66.61 13.12
N LYS A 264 -18.76 -67.20 13.83
CA LYS A 264 -18.82 -68.63 14.19
C LYS A 264 -18.83 -69.52 12.93
N PRO A 265 -18.16 -70.69 12.97
CA PRO A 265 -18.62 -71.86 12.24
C PRO A 265 -19.37 -72.85 13.16
N ARG A 266 -20.27 -73.58 12.51
CA ARG A 266 -21.15 -74.62 13.05
C ARG A 266 -20.39 -75.94 13.21
N SER A 267 -20.66 -76.64 14.31
CA SER A 267 -20.74 -78.11 14.42
C SER A 267 -21.31 -78.47 15.78
#